data_AF-E9GJ55-F1
#
_entry.id   AF-E9GJ55-F1
#
_cell.length_a   1.000
_cell.length_b   1.000
_cell.length_c   1.000
_cell.angle_alpha   90.00
_cell.angle_beta   90.00
_cell.angle_gamma   90.00
#
_symmetry.space_group_name_H-M   'P 1'
#
loop_
_entity.id
_entity.type
_entity.pdbx_description
1 polymer ?
#
loop_
_entity_poly.entity_id
_entity_poly.type
_entity_poly.pdbx_seq_one_letter_code
_entity_poly.pdbx_strand_id
1 'polypeptide(L)'
;MTEQRKSAEIIIADFKRDSFGCNEPGQRTLLLHKEVRIDLQDPRSFPNGGKNWRNLQLQQNVPRVPGFPNTVATVLIRCDKQFPIRIVRDAFVRSMTKCAKMWLDVSP
;
A
#
# COMPACT_ATOMS: atom_id res chain seq x y z
N MET A 1 -5.55 8.04 16.93
CA MET A 1 -5.86 7.07 15.85
C MET A 1 -6.53 7.72 14.63
N THR A 2 -7.13 8.91 14.76
CA THR A 2 -7.81 9.66 13.68
C THR A 2 -6.86 10.32 12.67
N GLU A 3 -5.73 10.87 13.11
CA GLU A 3 -4.79 11.59 12.23
C GLU A 3 -4.13 10.67 11.18
N GLN A 4 -3.71 9.47 11.57
CA GLN A 4 -3.03 8.53 10.67
C GLN A 4 -3.95 8.02 9.55
N ARG A 5 -5.22 7.75 9.87
CA ARG A 5 -6.21 7.35 8.86
C ARG A 5 -6.50 8.50 7.90
N LYS A 6 -6.60 9.73 8.42
CA LYS A 6 -6.80 10.92 7.61
C LYS A 6 -5.61 11.17 6.66
N SER A 7 -4.38 11.06 7.17
CA SER A 7 -3.15 11.13 6.36
C SER A 7 -3.08 10.04 5.29
N ALA A 8 -3.51 8.82 5.62
CA ALA A 8 -3.60 7.71 4.68
C ALA A 8 -4.62 7.96 3.56
N GLU A 9 -5.82 8.43 3.91
CA GLU A 9 -6.86 8.76 2.94
C GLU A 9 -6.42 9.91 2.01
N ILE A 10 -5.72 10.93 2.54
CA ILE A 10 -5.14 12.04 1.75
C ILE A 10 -4.12 11.52 0.73
N ILE A 11 -3.12 10.75 1.15
CA ILE A 11 -2.08 10.29 0.21
C ILE A 11 -2.63 9.30 -0.84
N ILE A 12 -3.65 8.51 -0.51
CA ILE A 12 -4.35 7.65 -1.47
C ILE A 12 -5.10 8.52 -2.50
N ALA A 13 -5.74 9.61 -2.06
CA ALA A 13 -6.39 10.57 -2.94
C ALA A 13 -5.38 11.30 -3.84
N ASP A 14 -4.16 11.55 -3.36
CA ASP A 14 -3.09 12.23 -4.11
C ASP A 14 -2.52 11.43 -5.30
N PHE A 15 -3.00 10.21 -5.53
CA PHE A 15 -2.61 9.40 -6.69
C PHE A 15 -3.18 9.94 -8.01
N LYS A 16 -2.60 11.01 -8.56
CA LYS A 16 -3.12 11.73 -9.74
C LYS A 16 -2.98 11.01 -11.09
N ARG A 17 -2.38 9.81 -11.12
CA ARG A 17 -2.19 9.03 -12.36
C ARG A 17 -3.48 8.33 -12.77
N ASP A 18 -3.67 8.08 -14.06
CA ASP A 18 -4.86 7.37 -14.57
C ASP A 18 -4.79 5.86 -14.30
N SER A 19 -3.59 5.29 -14.37
CA SER A 19 -3.34 3.87 -14.14
C SER A 19 -2.05 3.62 -13.37
N PHE A 20 -1.90 2.39 -12.88
CA PHE A 20 -0.71 1.90 -12.19
C PHE A 20 -0.39 0.47 -12.65
N GLY A 21 0.89 0.19 -12.86
CA GLY A 21 1.39 -1.14 -13.23
C GLY A 21 2.63 -1.54 -12.44
N CYS A 22 2.98 -2.82 -12.50
CA CYS A 22 4.17 -3.36 -11.81
C CYS A 22 5.50 -2.87 -12.39
N ASN A 23 5.50 -2.39 -13.64
CA ASN A 23 6.70 -1.92 -14.35
C ASN A 23 7.02 -0.43 -14.10
N GLU A 24 6.27 0.21 -13.19
CA GLU A 24 6.58 1.57 -12.74
C GLU A 24 8.03 1.62 -12.21
N PRO A 25 8.83 2.61 -12.63
CA PRO A 25 10.26 2.64 -12.40
C PRO A 25 10.53 2.47 -10.90
N GLY A 26 11.18 1.36 -10.58
CA GLY A 26 11.39 0.91 -9.22
C GLY A 26 12.36 1.82 -8.47
N GLN A 27 11.84 2.87 -7.84
CA GLN A 27 12.51 3.53 -6.74
C GLN A 27 11.53 3.74 -5.59
N ARG A 28 11.78 2.95 -4.53
CA ARG A 28 11.45 3.06 -3.09
C ARG A 28 10.15 3.73 -2.64
N THR A 29 9.72 4.86 -3.18
CA THR A 29 8.53 5.60 -2.74
C THR A 29 7.86 6.29 -3.94
N LEU A 30 6.61 5.92 -4.20
CA LEU A 30 5.79 6.49 -5.28
C LEU A 30 5.14 7.82 -4.88
N LEU A 31 4.67 7.90 -3.64
CA LEU A 31 4.07 9.09 -3.06
C LEU A 31 4.56 9.23 -1.63
N LEU A 32 4.86 10.46 -1.23
CA LEU A 32 5.33 10.80 0.10
C LEU A 32 4.45 11.91 0.66
N HIS A 33 3.85 11.67 1.82
CA HIS A 33 3.15 12.67 2.63
C HIS A 33 3.84 12.81 3.99
N LYS A 34 3.47 13.80 4.81
CA LYS A 34 4.15 14.08 6.09
C LYS A 34 4.27 12.86 7.00
N GLU A 35 3.18 12.10 7.16
CA GLU A 35 3.10 10.98 8.11
C GLU A 35 3.21 9.59 7.46
N VAL A 36 2.95 9.50 6.16
CA VAL A 36 2.83 8.22 5.44
C VAL A 36 3.43 8.32 4.04
N ARG A 37 3.72 7.18 3.45
CA ARG A 37 4.20 7.05 2.08
C ARG A 37 3.63 5.81 1.41
N ILE A 38 3.53 5.82 0.09
CA ILE A 38 3.17 4.64 -0.70
C ILE A 38 4.43 4.16 -1.43
N ASP A 39 4.85 2.94 -1.14
CA ASP A 39 6.06 2.32 -1.67
C ASP A 39 5.69 1.10 -2.51
N LEU A 40 6.37 0.93 -3.65
CA LEU A 40 6.36 -0.34 -4.37
C LEU A 40 7.53 -1.18 -3.84
N GLN A 41 7.22 -2.12 -2.95
CA GLN A 41 8.20 -2.97 -2.28
C GLN A 41 8.85 -3.93 -3.25
N ASP A 42 10.18 -4.07 -3.07
CA ASP A 42 11.11 -4.95 -3.78
C ASP A 42 11.05 -4.83 -5.32
N PRO A 43 12.16 -4.58 -6.03
CA PRO A 43 12.17 -4.69 -7.49
C PRO A 43 11.77 -6.10 -7.99
N ARG A 44 11.88 -7.15 -7.16
CA ARG A 44 11.58 -8.52 -7.56
C ARG A 44 10.10 -8.84 -7.37
N SER A 45 9.43 -9.23 -8.47
CA SER A 45 8.12 -9.85 -8.38
C SER A 45 8.22 -11.24 -7.76
N PHE A 46 7.18 -11.66 -7.02
CA PHE A 46 7.08 -13.02 -6.49
C PHE A 46 5.96 -13.81 -7.20
N PRO A 47 6.17 -15.12 -7.44
CA PRO A 47 5.15 -15.97 -8.02
C PRO A 47 4.07 -16.33 -6.99
N ASN A 48 2.80 -16.26 -7.39
CA ASN A 48 1.66 -16.76 -6.63
C ASN A 48 0.52 -17.15 -7.58
N GLY A 49 0.08 -18.42 -7.54
CA GLY A 49 -1.01 -18.92 -8.37
C GLY A 49 -0.76 -18.82 -9.88
N GLY A 50 0.48 -19.12 -10.31
CA GLY A 50 0.89 -19.05 -11.73
C GLY A 50 1.06 -17.62 -12.28
N LYS A 51 1.03 -16.60 -11.42
CA LYS A 51 1.15 -15.18 -11.78
C LYS A 51 2.25 -14.51 -10.96
N ASN A 52 2.84 -13.45 -11.50
CA ASN A 52 3.83 -12.64 -10.79
C ASN A 52 3.17 -11.41 -10.18
N TRP A 53 3.52 -11.12 -8.92
CA TRP A 53 2.94 -10.04 -8.12
C TRP A 53 4.02 -9.19 -7.48
N ARG A 54 3.67 -7.94 -7.16
CA ARG A 54 4.46 -7.04 -6.31
C ARG A 54 3.60 -6.44 -5.21
N ASN A 55 4.26 -6.08 -4.11
CA ASN A 55 3.63 -5.48 -2.96
C ASN A 55 3.64 -3.96 -3.09
N LEU A 56 2.46 -3.36 -3.14
CA LEU A 56 2.28 -1.93 -3.01
C LEU A 56 1.88 -1.63 -1.56
N GLN A 57 2.70 -0.91 -0.82
CA GLN A 57 2.54 -0.71 0.61
C GLN A 57 2.32 0.75 0.95
N LEU A 58 1.30 1.01 1.78
CA LEU A 58 1.16 2.25 2.51
C LEU A 58 1.90 2.08 3.83
N GLN A 59 2.90 2.92 4.08
CA GLN A 59 3.77 2.86 5.25
C GLN A 59 3.77 4.16 6.03
N GLN A 60 3.98 4.08 7.34
CA GLN A 60 4.26 5.23 8.20
C GLN A 60 5.70 5.70 8.01
N ASN A 61 5.89 7.02 8.02
CA ASN A 61 7.19 7.67 8.00
C ASN A 61 7.82 7.73 9.39
N VAL A 62 7.94 6.58 10.02
CA VAL A 62 8.61 6.40 11.31
C VAL A 62 9.87 5.56 11.13
N PRO A 63 10.89 5.72 12.00
CA PRO A 63 12.04 4.85 12.02
C PRO A 63 11.63 3.38 12.11
N ARG A 64 12.31 2.51 11.37
CA ARG A 64 12.03 1.08 11.40
C ARG A 64 12.50 0.50 12.74
N VAL A 65 11.56 -0.03 13.51
CA VAL A 65 11.86 -0.74 14.76
C VAL A 65 11.68 -2.25 14.50
N PRO A 66 12.68 -3.11 14.81
CA PRO A 66 12.53 -4.55 14.66
C PRO A 66 11.30 -5.07 15.42
N GLY A 67 10.51 -5.93 14.77
CA GLY A 67 9.27 -6.48 15.34
C GLY A 67 8.04 -5.58 15.26
N PHE A 68 8.18 -4.30 14.90
CA PHE A 68 7.06 -3.36 14.73
C PHE A 68 6.87 -3.01 13.25
N PRO A 69 5.82 -3.55 12.58
CA PRO A 69 5.55 -3.20 11.20
C PRO A 69 5.10 -1.74 11.11
N ASN A 70 5.72 -0.96 10.23
CA ASN A 70 5.27 0.40 9.88
C ASN A 70 4.24 0.40 8.75
N THR A 71 3.81 -0.78 8.28
CA THR A 71 2.86 -0.93 7.18
C THR A 71 1.43 -0.71 7.68
N VAL A 72 0.75 0.27 7.09
CA VAL A 72 -0.67 0.56 7.36
C VAL A 72 -1.58 -0.29 6.47
N ALA A 73 -1.19 -0.49 5.21
CA ALA A 73 -1.93 -1.33 4.27
C ALA A 73 -1.03 -1.91 3.18
N THR A 74 -1.42 -3.06 2.65
CA THR A 74 -0.76 -3.73 1.52
C THR A 74 -1.77 -4.05 0.42
N VAL A 75 -1.38 -3.81 -0.82
CA VAL A 75 -2.13 -4.17 -2.03
C VAL A 75 -1.21 -5.00 -2.93
N LEU A 76 -1.71 -6.11 -3.46
CA LEU A 76 -0.99 -6.95 -4.40
C LEU A 76 -1.31 -6.51 -5.83
N ILE A 77 -0.27 -6.18 -6.60
CA ILE A 77 -0.39 -5.73 -7.99
C ILE A 77 0.21 -6.80 -8.91
N ARG A 78 -0.57 -7.25 -9.89
CA ARG A 78 -0.15 -8.27 -10.85
C ARG A 78 0.74 -7.66 -11.93
N CYS A 79 1.82 -8.35 -12.31
CA CYS A 79 2.86 -7.72 -13.11
C CYS A 79 2.61 -7.58 -14.61
N ASP A 80 1.74 -8.41 -15.16
CA ASP A 80 1.31 -8.40 -16.55
C ASP A 80 0.07 -7.50 -16.79
N LYS A 81 -0.32 -6.68 -15.81
CA LYS A 81 -1.51 -5.82 -15.90
C LYS A 81 -1.24 -4.39 -15.44
N GLN A 82 -1.94 -3.46 -16.10
CA GLN A 82 -2.20 -2.14 -15.57
C GLN A 82 -3.58 -2.08 -14.94
N PHE A 83 -3.69 -1.32 -13.86
CA PHE A 83 -4.92 -1.13 -13.11
C PHE A 83 -5.32 0.35 -13.15
N PRO A 84 -6.57 0.68 -13.46
CA PRO A 84 -7.11 2.02 -13.24
C PRO A 84 -6.89 2.47 -11.81
N ILE A 85 -6.50 3.73 -11.60
CA ILE A 85 -6.06 4.13 -10.27
C ILE A 85 -7.16 4.04 -9.21
N ARG A 86 -8.41 4.25 -9.61
CA ARG A 86 -9.59 4.09 -8.74
C ARG A 86 -9.61 2.71 -8.07
N ILE A 87 -9.23 1.66 -8.80
CA ILE A 87 -9.21 0.28 -8.28
C ILE A 87 -8.08 0.12 -7.26
N VAL A 88 -6.93 0.76 -7.49
CA VAL A 88 -5.80 0.73 -6.55
C VAL A 88 -6.14 1.48 -5.26
N ARG A 89 -6.80 2.65 -5.38
CA ARG A 89 -7.29 3.41 -4.23
C ARG A 89 -8.29 2.61 -3.40
N ASP A 90 -9.29 2.02 -4.04
CA ASP A 90 -10.30 1.18 -3.39
C ASP A 90 -9.65 -0.03 -2.69
N ALA A 91 -8.64 -0.64 -3.31
CA ALA A 91 -7.91 -1.76 -2.73
C ALA A 91 -7.18 -1.35 -1.44
N PHE A 92 -6.57 -0.16 -1.40
CA PHE A 92 -5.95 0.36 -0.19
C PHE A 92 -6.96 0.60 0.93
N VAL A 93 -8.07 1.25 0.63
CA VAL A 93 -9.14 1.51 1.62
C VAL A 93 -9.68 0.19 2.19
N ARG A 94 -9.91 -0.81 1.34
CA ARG A 94 -10.34 -2.15 1.78
C ARG A 94 -9.27 -2.86 2.62
N SER A 95 -8.00 -2.74 2.26
CA SER A 95 -6.87 -3.32 3.00
C SER A 95 -6.78 -2.72 4.41
N MET A 96 -6.83 -1.38 4.53
CA MET A 96 -6.87 -0.69 5.82
C MET A 96 -8.07 -1.13 6.67
N THR A 97 -9.25 -1.26 6.05
CA THR A 97 -10.48 -1.67 6.73
C THR A 97 -10.38 -3.11 7.25
N LYS A 98 -9.81 -4.04 6.48
CA LYS A 98 -9.58 -5.42 6.92
C LYS A 98 -8.58 -5.50 8.07
N CYS A 99 -7.49 -4.75 8.00
CA CYS A 99 -6.50 -4.69 9.09
C CYS A 99 -7.13 -4.16 10.38
N ALA A 100 -7.94 -3.09 10.30
CA ALA A 100 -8.66 -2.57 11.46
C ALA A 100 -9.66 -3.59 12.03
N LYS A 101 -10.42 -4.26 11.17
CA LYS A 101 -11.37 -5.31 11.61
C LYS A 101 -10.66 -6.47 12.30
N MET A 102 -9.63 -7.04 11.69
CA MET A 102 -8.86 -8.13 12.29
C MET A 102 -8.24 -7.74 13.62
N TRP A 103 -7.78 -6.50 13.76
CA TRP A 103 -7.23 -6.05 15.04
C TRP A 103 -8.32 -5.96 16.11
N LEU A 104 -9.48 -5.38 15.80
CA LEU A 104 -10.61 -5.30 16.73
C LEU A 104 -11.19 -6.69 17.08
N ASP A 105 -11.13 -7.65 16.16
CA ASP A 105 -11.62 -9.01 16.39
C ASP A 105 -10.64 -9.86 17.24
N VAL A 106 -9.35 -9.47 17.33
CA VAL A 106 -8.28 -10.24 18.01
C VAL A 106 -7.77 -9.53 19.27
N SER A 107 -7.93 -8.22 19.40
CA SER A 107 -7.68 -7.50 20.64
C SER A 107 -8.86 -7.69 21.60
N PRO A 108 -8.63 -8.19 22.84
CA PRO A 108 -9.67 -8.46 23.82
C PRO A 108 -10.41 -7.20 24.29
#